data_AF-A0A7K3MRB4-F1
#
_entry.id   AF-A0A7K3MRB4-F1
#
_cell.length_a   1.000
_cell.length_b   1.000
_cell.length_c   1.000
_cell.angle_alpha   90.00
_cell.angle_beta   90.00
_cell.angle_gamma   90.00
#
_symmetry.space_group_name_H-M   'P 1'
#
loop_
_entity.id
_entity.type
_entity.pdbx_description
1 polymer ?
#
loop_
_entity_poly.entity_id
_entity_poly.type
_entity_poly.pdbx_seq_one_letter_code
_entity_poly.pdbx_strand_id
1 'polypeptide(L)'
;MKATKNKTSVIYGDDLPITAHQKKTILHNCNFEMDIKDEWVQWVTGDVKQTSLRSLTQAQAVKIICQQTGANPIRVQNPDGVQEPNWGLFDKDNRQHLTLLAYMRTAQWTTPNGKHGEVADIERLSDWLKSDKSPINKPLKKMQPWEVSKIIEAFKGIVKSKYK
;
A
#
# COMPACT_ATOMS: atom_id res chain seq x y z
N MET A 1 21.15 8.05 -32.40
CA MET A 1 19.82 8.01 -31.74
C MET A 1 19.85 6.87 -30.70
N LYS A 2 19.76 7.18 -29.40
CA LYS A 2 19.69 6.13 -28.36
C LYS A 2 18.27 5.60 -28.30
N ALA A 3 18.08 4.31 -28.53
CA ALA A 3 16.78 3.66 -28.44
C ALA A 3 16.23 3.81 -27.02
N THR A 4 15.14 4.57 -26.88
CA THR A 4 14.36 4.67 -25.65
C THR A 4 13.75 3.30 -25.38
N LYS A 5 14.31 2.56 -24.41
CA LYS A 5 13.71 1.29 -23.96
C LYS A 5 12.36 1.61 -23.32
N ASN A 6 11.27 1.36 -24.03
CA ASN A 6 9.93 1.36 -23.46
C ASN A 6 9.92 0.35 -22.31
N LYS A 7 9.70 0.83 -21.09
CA LYS A 7 9.59 0.01 -19.88
C LYS A 7 8.32 -0.82 -20.01
N THR A 8 8.45 -2.11 -20.35
CA THR A 8 7.34 -3.05 -20.42
C THR A 8 6.55 -2.99 -19.11
N SER A 9 5.24 -2.81 -19.17
CA SER A 9 4.36 -2.91 -18.01
C SER A 9 4.51 -4.30 -17.40
N VAL A 10 4.90 -4.36 -16.13
CA VAL A 10 4.98 -5.62 -15.39
C VAL A 10 3.55 -6.12 -15.19
N ILE A 11 3.27 -7.32 -15.68
CA ILE A 11 2.00 -8.01 -15.44
C ILE A 11 2.15 -8.77 -14.14
N TYR A 12 1.14 -8.66 -13.28
CA TYR A 12 1.14 -9.29 -11.97
C TYR A 12 0.02 -10.32 -11.89
N GLY A 13 0.28 -11.40 -11.16
CA GLY A 13 -0.65 -12.51 -10.96
C GLY A 13 0.01 -13.64 -10.18
N ASP A 14 -0.78 -14.42 -9.44
CA ASP A 14 -0.27 -15.40 -8.49
C ASP A 14 0.63 -16.47 -9.13
N ASP A 15 0.23 -16.96 -10.32
CA ASP A 15 0.94 -17.96 -11.11
C ASP A 15 1.96 -17.37 -12.10
N LEU A 16 2.11 -16.04 -12.14
CA LEU A 16 3.04 -15.39 -13.05
C LEU A 16 4.49 -15.53 -12.57
N PRO A 17 5.47 -15.42 -13.48
CA PRO A 17 6.87 -15.43 -13.10
C PRO A 17 7.20 -14.27 -12.17
N ILE A 18 8.08 -14.54 -11.20
CA ILE A 18 8.59 -13.54 -10.26
C ILE A 18 9.15 -12.28 -10.96
N THR A 19 8.78 -11.12 -10.43
CA THR A 19 9.18 -9.82 -10.96
C THR A 19 10.63 -9.48 -10.59
N ALA A 20 11.26 -8.59 -11.37
CA ALA A 20 12.61 -8.09 -11.06
C ALA A 20 12.66 -7.35 -9.70
N HIS A 21 11.57 -6.69 -9.31
CA HIS A 21 11.46 -6.03 -8.02
C HIS A 21 11.48 -7.05 -6.87
N GLN A 22 10.63 -8.07 -6.93
CA GLN A 22 10.57 -9.14 -5.92
C GLN A 22 11.93 -9.85 -5.75
N LYS A 23 12.62 -10.17 -6.86
CA LYS A 23 13.99 -10.76 -6.80
C LYS A 23 14.95 -9.87 -6.02
N LYS A 24 14.95 -8.57 -6.32
CA LYS A 24 15.83 -7.60 -5.65
C LYS A 24 15.49 -7.46 -4.17
N THR A 25 14.21 -7.44 -3.82
CA THR A 25 13.73 -7.35 -2.43
C THR A 25 14.17 -8.56 -1.62
N ILE A 26 13.94 -9.78 -2.12
CA ILE A 26 14.34 -11.02 -1.43
C ILE A 26 15.85 -11.04 -1.20
N LEU A 27 16.65 -10.75 -2.23
CA LEU A 27 18.11 -10.72 -2.10
C LEU A 27 18.58 -9.67 -1.10
N HIS A 28 17.97 -8.48 -1.12
CA HIS A 28 18.31 -7.42 -0.19
C HIS A 28 18.01 -7.82 1.26
N ASN A 29 16.86 -8.45 1.52
CA ASN A 29 16.48 -8.95 2.83
C ASN A 29 17.41 -10.08 3.32
N CYS A 30 17.95 -10.88 2.41
CA CYS A 30 18.97 -11.89 2.71
C CYS A 30 20.39 -11.32 2.83
N ASN A 31 20.58 -9.99 2.83
CA ASN A 31 21.92 -9.38 2.79
C ASN A 31 22.80 -9.88 1.62
N PHE A 32 22.18 -10.29 0.51
CA PHE A 32 22.82 -10.93 -0.65
C PHE A 32 23.54 -12.25 -0.35
N GLU A 33 23.27 -12.87 0.80
CA GLU A 33 23.78 -14.20 1.14
C GLU A 33 23.00 -15.27 0.36
N MET A 34 23.73 -16.02 -0.46
CA MET A 34 23.14 -16.96 -1.41
C MET A 34 22.55 -18.19 -0.72
N ASP A 35 23.21 -18.69 0.34
CA ASP A 35 22.77 -19.86 1.08
C ASP A 35 21.44 -19.58 1.81
N ILE A 36 21.32 -18.42 2.47
CA ILE A 36 20.07 -17.98 3.09
C ILE A 36 18.95 -17.87 2.06
N LYS A 37 19.26 -17.28 0.90
CA LYS A 37 18.30 -17.17 -0.20
C LYS A 37 17.89 -18.56 -0.73
N ASP A 38 18.79 -19.53 -0.78
CA ASP A 38 18.51 -20.90 -1.24
C ASP A 38 17.54 -21.60 -0.30
N GLU A 39 17.74 -21.47 1.01
CA GLU A 39 16.81 -22.00 2.03
C GLU A 39 15.38 -21.44 1.84
N TRP A 40 15.25 -20.13 1.56
CA TRP A 40 13.94 -19.53 1.30
C TRP A 40 13.27 -20.08 0.02
N VAL A 41 14.06 -20.33 -1.03
CA VAL A 41 13.55 -20.92 -2.28
C VAL A 41 13.09 -22.36 -2.04
N GLN A 42 13.89 -23.16 -1.34
CA GLN A 42 13.56 -24.55 -1.01
C GLN A 42 12.31 -24.63 -0.13
N TRP A 43 12.20 -23.75 0.87
CA TRP A 43 11.03 -23.68 1.75
C TRP A 43 9.73 -23.41 1.00
N VAL A 44 9.75 -22.49 0.03
CA VAL A 44 8.53 -22.10 -0.68
C VAL A 44 8.15 -23.07 -1.80
N THR A 45 9.12 -23.78 -2.38
CA THR A 45 8.91 -24.74 -3.46
C THR A 45 8.70 -26.16 -2.96
N GLY A 46 9.15 -26.49 -1.75
CA GLY A 46 9.18 -27.85 -1.21
C GLY A 46 10.22 -28.75 -1.89
N ASP A 47 11.09 -28.20 -2.75
CA ASP A 47 12.12 -28.95 -3.47
C ASP A 47 13.52 -28.49 -3.03
N VAL A 48 14.26 -29.41 -2.39
CA VAL A 48 15.61 -29.18 -1.88
C VAL A 48 16.62 -28.90 -3.01
N LYS A 49 16.34 -29.36 -4.23
CA LYS A 49 17.23 -29.12 -5.38
C LYS A 49 17.01 -27.75 -6.03
N GLN A 50 15.91 -27.08 -5.69
CA GLN A 50 15.57 -25.79 -6.28
C GLN A 50 16.25 -24.65 -5.53
N THR A 51 17.17 -23.97 -6.21
CA THR A 51 17.90 -22.81 -5.68
C THR A 51 17.62 -21.55 -6.49
N SER A 52 16.92 -21.64 -7.62
CA SER A 52 16.74 -20.48 -8.49
C SER A 52 15.58 -19.57 -8.02
N LEU A 53 15.84 -18.27 -7.92
CA LEU A 53 14.73 -17.31 -7.79
C LEU A 53 13.88 -17.22 -9.07
N ARG A 54 14.40 -17.65 -10.22
CA ARG A 54 13.68 -17.51 -11.51
C ARG A 54 12.55 -18.51 -11.66
N SER A 55 12.59 -19.62 -10.94
CA SER A 55 11.56 -20.65 -10.96
C SER A 55 10.38 -20.34 -10.04
N LEU A 56 10.48 -19.28 -9.22
CA LEU A 56 9.41 -18.89 -8.31
C LEU A 56 8.28 -18.17 -9.04
N THR A 57 7.06 -18.42 -8.58
CA THR A 57 5.90 -17.59 -8.92
C THR A 57 5.88 -16.30 -8.09
N GLN A 58 5.08 -15.32 -8.51
CA GLN A 58 4.91 -14.09 -7.73
C GLN A 58 4.29 -14.37 -6.36
N ALA A 59 3.33 -15.30 -6.24
CA ALA A 59 2.73 -15.68 -4.97
C ALA A 59 3.78 -16.28 -4.00
N GLN A 60 4.64 -17.16 -4.50
CA GLN A 60 5.74 -17.72 -3.71
C GLN A 60 6.73 -16.64 -3.25
N ALA A 61 7.07 -15.70 -4.13
CA ALA A 61 7.94 -14.58 -3.79
C ALA A 61 7.35 -13.68 -2.69
N VAL A 62 6.04 -13.40 -2.76
CA VAL A 62 5.33 -12.62 -1.72
C VAL A 62 5.37 -13.34 -0.38
N LYS A 63 5.18 -14.67 -0.36
CA LYS A 63 5.24 -15.48 0.86
C LYS A 63 6.61 -15.36 1.55
N ILE A 64 7.71 -15.42 0.79
CA ILE A 64 9.07 -15.21 1.32
C ILE A 64 9.22 -13.81 1.91
N ILE A 65 8.84 -12.76 1.16
CA ILE A 65 9.00 -11.37 1.60
C ILE A 65 8.22 -11.09 2.89
N CYS A 66 7.00 -11.62 3.01
CA CYS A 66 6.19 -11.50 4.22
C CYS A 66 6.88 -12.17 5.42
N GLN A 67 7.40 -13.39 5.23
CA GLN A 67 8.07 -14.12 6.29
C GLN A 67 9.38 -13.44 6.72
N GLN A 68 10.15 -12.87 5.79
CA GLN A 68 11.42 -12.18 6.08
C GLN A 68 11.22 -10.85 6.82
N THR A 69 10.19 -10.11 6.48
CA THR A 69 9.97 -8.76 7.03
C THR A 69 9.15 -8.76 8.31
N GLY A 70 8.54 -9.90 8.68
CA GLY A 70 7.56 -9.97 9.76
C GLY A 70 6.32 -9.11 9.51
N ALA A 71 6.20 -8.52 8.33
CA ALA A 71 5.01 -7.82 7.91
C ALA A 71 3.94 -8.89 7.67
N ASN A 72 2.83 -8.80 8.40
CA ASN A 72 1.57 -9.30 7.85
C ASN A 72 1.48 -8.74 6.44
N PRO A 73 1.15 -9.54 5.41
CA PRO A 73 1.04 -9.03 4.05
C PRO A 73 0.18 -7.77 4.13
N ILE A 74 0.80 -6.60 4.02
CA ILE A 74 0.09 -5.32 3.98
C ILE A 74 -0.67 -5.47 2.70
N ARG A 75 -1.92 -5.92 2.81
CA ARG A 75 -2.85 -6.23 1.74
C ARG A 75 -2.20 -6.10 0.37
N VAL A 76 -1.39 -7.09 -0.01
CA VAL A 76 -1.23 -7.42 -1.43
C VAL A 76 -2.51 -8.19 -1.80
N GLN A 77 -3.66 -7.61 -1.46
CA GLN A 77 -4.95 -8.02 -1.97
C GLN A 77 -5.07 -7.23 -3.26
N ASN A 78 -4.34 -7.69 -4.27
CA ASN A 78 -4.76 -7.72 -5.65
C ASN A 78 -3.66 -8.50 -6.41
N PRO A 79 -4.01 -9.56 -7.15
CA PRO A 79 -3.06 -10.30 -7.98
C PRO A 79 -2.33 -9.37 -8.96
N ASP A 80 -2.82 -8.16 -9.22
CA ASP A 80 -2.22 -7.15 -10.10
C ASP A 80 -1.04 -6.34 -9.51
N GLY A 81 -0.55 -6.62 -8.29
CA GLY A 81 0.62 -5.93 -7.72
C GLY A 81 0.47 -4.40 -7.59
N VAL A 82 -0.73 -3.88 -7.89
CA VAL A 82 -1.15 -2.52 -7.63
C VAL A 82 -1.47 -2.50 -6.15
N GLN A 83 -0.58 -1.91 -5.34
CA GLN A 83 -0.96 -1.42 -4.01
C GLN A 83 -2.31 -0.74 -4.18
N GLU A 84 -3.36 -1.20 -3.51
CA GLU A 84 -4.64 -0.50 -3.59
C GLU A 84 -4.33 0.97 -3.32
N PRO A 85 -4.66 1.88 -4.27
CA PRO A 85 -4.25 3.25 -4.12
C PRO A 85 -4.71 3.71 -2.75
N ASN A 86 -3.87 4.41 -2.00
CA ASN A 86 -4.33 4.99 -0.75
C ASN A 86 -5.41 6.02 -1.12
N TRP A 87 -6.67 5.71 -0.81
CA TRP A 87 -7.80 6.56 -1.18
C TRP A 87 -7.80 7.87 -0.40
N GLY A 88 -7.10 7.91 0.73
CA GLY A 88 -6.88 9.11 1.52
C GLY A 88 -5.79 10.04 0.98
N LEU A 89 -5.12 9.70 -0.13
CA LEU A 89 -4.07 10.55 -0.69
C LEU A 89 -4.63 11.93 -1.05
N PHE A 90 -4.13 12.96 -0.39
CA PHE A 90 -4.60 14.32 -0.55
C PHE A 90 -3.75 15.11 -1.54
N ASP A 91 -4.24 16.31 -1.85
CA ASP A 91 -3.54 17.30 -2.66
C ASP A 91 -3.31 18.53 -1.79
N LYS A 92 -2.05 18.97 -1.69
CA LYS A 92 -1.65 20.11 -0.87
C LYS A 92 -2.15 21.43 -1.45
N ASP A 93 -2.37 21.49 -2.76
CA ASP A 93 -2.82 22.71 -3.44
C ASP A 93 -4.36 22.85 -3.36
N ASN A 94 -5.06 21.77 -2.99
CA ASN A 94 -6.51 21.77 -2.79
C ASN A 94 -6.88 22.16 -1.34
N ARG A 95 -7.46 23.35 -1.18
CA ARG A 95 -7.90 23.88 0.14
C ARG A 95 -8.95 23.01 0.84
N GLN A 96 -9.81 22.31 0.09
CA GLN A 96 -10.80 21.42 0.70
C GLN A 96 -10.13 20.18 1.32
N HIS A 97 -9.09 19.65 0.66
CA HIS A 97 -8.32 18.53 1.21
C HIS A 97 -7.58 18.94 2.49
N LEU A 98 -6.97 20.13 2.51
CA LEU A 98 -6.36 20.67 3.73
C LEU A 98 -7.38 20.84 4.86
N THR A 99 -8.59 21.28 4.52
CA THR A 99 -9.69 21.43 5.47
C THR A 99 -10.10 20.08 6.06
N LEU A 100 -10.20 19.03 5.23
CA LEU A 100 -10.46 17.67 5.69
C LEU A 100 -9.38 17.17 6.67
N LEU A 101 -8.09 17.39 6.37
CA LEU A 101 -6.99 17.01 7.26
C LEU A 101 -7.06 17.74 8.61
N ALA A 102 -7.47 19.01 8.61
CA ALA A 102 -7.69 19.75 9.85
C ALA A 102 -8.80 19.10 10.70
N TYR A 103 -9.94 18.75 10.09
CA TYR A 103 -11.01 18.06 10.80
C TYR A 103 -10.61 16.67 11.31
N MET A 104 -9.79 15.93 10.56
CA MET A 104 -9.23 14.65 11.02
C MET A 104 -8.40 14.82 12.30
N ARG A 105 -7.55 15.86 12.37
CA ARG A 105 -6.79 16.17 13.59
C ARG A 105 -7.70 16.52 14.75
N THR A 106 -8.73 17.32 14.52
CA THR A 106 -9.73 17.64 15.55
C THR A 106 -10.48 16.40 16.03
N ALA A 107 -10.74 15.43 15.14
CA ALA A 107 -11.30 14.13 15.49
C ALA A 107 -10.30 13.17 16.18
N GLN A 108 -9.03 13.56 16.30
CA GLN A 108 -7.88 12.71 16.68
C GLN A 108 -7.76 11.44 15.84
N TRP A 109 -7.98 11.58 14.53
CA TRP A 109 -7.57 10.59 13.55
C TRP A 109 -6.14 10.92 13.16
N THR A 110 -5.23 10.68 14.09
CA THR A 110 -3.81 11.00 13.98
C THR A 110 -2.94 9.79 14.27
N THR A 111 -1.77 9.75 13.65
CA THR A 111 -0.74 8.72 13.83
C THR A 111 0.57 9.41 14.18
N PRO A 112 1.36 8.85 15.12
CA PRO A 112 2.68 9.39 15.43
C PRO A 112 3.60 9.28 14.21
N ASN A 113 4.35 10.36 13.96
CA ASN A 113 5.34 10.44 12.90
C ASN A 113 6.63 11.01 13.50
N GLY A 114 7.73 10.25 13.41
CA GLY A 114 9.01 10.63 14.01
C GLY A 114 9.58 11.97 13.54
N LYS A 115 9.16 12.49 12.38
CA LYS A 115 9.61 13.78 11.86
C LYS A 115 8.68 14.95 12.21
N HIS A 116 7.39 14.70 12.34
CA HIS A 116 6.36 15.75 12.41
C HIS A 116 5.49 15.69 13.68
N GLY A 117 5.84 14.81 14.63
CA GLY A 117 5.09 14.59 15.86
C GLY A 117 3.82 13.80 15.59
N GLU A 118 2.72 14.49 15.30
CA GLU A 118 1.42 13.89 14.99
C GLU A 118 0.89 14.36 13.63
N VAL A 119 0.59 13.40 12.77
CA VAL A 119 0.05 13.64 11.43
C VAL A 119 -1.31 12.98 11.31
N ALA A 120 -2.15 13.49 10.41
CA ALA A 120 -3.43 12.87 10.12
C ALA A 120 -3.24 11.44 9.60
N ASP A 121 -4.02 10.50 10.11
CA ASP A 121 -3.95 9.09 9.75
C ASP A 121 -4.60 8.84 8.38
N ILE A 122 -3.76 8.84 7.35
CA ILE A 122 -4.20 8.71 5.96
C ILE A 122 -4.66 7.28 5.63
N GLU A 123 -4.10 6.27 6.30
CA GLU A 123 -4.50 4.87 6.10
C GLU A 123 -5.91 4.65 6.64
N ARG A 124 -6.18 5.15 7.85
CA ARG A 124 -7.51 5.11 8.43
C ARG A 124 -8.53 5.90 7.61
N LEU A 125 -8.15 7.03 7.02
CA LEU A 125 -9.01 7.74 6.08
C LEU A 125 -9.32 6.88 4.86
N SER A 126 -8.32 6.23 4.27
CA SER A 126 -8.50 5.36 3.11
C SER A 126 -9.48 4.23 3.40
N ASP A 127 -9.34 3.55 4.54
CA ASP A 127 -10.25 2.48 4.94
C ASP A 127 -11.68 2.99 5.19
N TRP A 128 -11.81 4.17 5.80
CA TRP A 128 -13.13 4.79 5.98
C TRP A 128 -13.79 5.14 4.64
N LEU A 129 -13.04 5.69 3.69
CA LEU A 129 -13.53 6.02 2.35
C LEU A 129 -14.00 4.81 1.55
N LYS A 130 -13.39 3.64 1.78
CA LYS A 130 -13.80 2.36 1.17
C LYS A 130 -15.01 1.72 1.86
N SER A 131 -15.28 2.10 3.11
CA SER A 131 -16.38 1.53 3.89
C SER A 131 -17.74 2.14 3.55
N ASP A 132 -18.82 1.42 3.88
CA ASP A 132 -20.20 1.90 3.72
C ASP A 132 -20.55 3.12 4.58
N LYS A 133 -19.66 3.50 5.51
CA LYS A 133 -19.81 4.69 6.35
C LYS A 133 -19.45 5.97 5.62
N SER A 134 -18.71 5.88 4.52
CA SER A 134 -18.39 7.05 3.70
C SER A 134 -19.57 7.40 2.79
N PRO A 135 -19.99 8.68 2.72
CA PRO A 135 -21.03 9.12 1.79
C PRO A 135 -20.59 9.01 0.33
N ILE A 136 -19.27 8.94 0.05
CA ILE A 136 -18.71 8.80 -1.29
C ILE A 136 -17.64 7.71 -1.28
N ASN A 137 -17.88 6.64 -2.05
CA ASN A 137 -16.97 5.50 -2.18
C ASN A 137 -16.04 5.73 -3.40
N LYS A 138 -15.11 6.69 -3.27
CA LYS A 138 -14.11 7.01 -4.30
C LYS A 138 -12.77 7.45 -3.67
N PRO A 139 -11.64 7.36 -4.39
CA PRO A 139 -10.39 7.98 -3.96
C PRO A 139 -10.49 9.50 -3.89
N LEU A 140 -9.93 10.12 -2.84
CA LEU A 140 -10.01 11.56 -2.58
C LEU A 140 -9.53 12.40 -3.78
N LYS A 141 -8.41 12.03 -4.41
CA LYS A 141 -7.90 12.73 -5.62
C LYS A 141 -8.80 12.64 -6.86
N LYS A 142 -9.70 11.66 -6.91
CA LYS A 142 -10.65 11.49 -8.03
C LYS A 142 -12.02 12.11 -7.73
N MET A 143 -12.22 12.63 -6.53
CA MET A 143 -13.46 13.27 -6.14
C MET A 143 -13.58 14.67 -6.74
N GLN A 144 -14.80 15.03 -7.09
CA GLN A 144 -15.14 16.39 -7.48
C GLN A 144 -15.32 17.28 -6.24
N PRO A 145 -15.19 18.62 -6.36
CA PRO A 145 -15.23 19.53 -5.22
C PRO A 145 -16.50 19.41 -4.36
N TRP A 146 -17.66 19.14 -4.98
CA TRP A 146 -18.92 18.94 -4.26
C TRP A 146 -18.99 17.59 -3.53
N GLU A 147 -18.30 16.56 -4.03
CA GLU A 147 -18.18 15.26 -3.36
C GLU A 147 -17.28 15.38 -2.13
N VAL A 148 -16.16 16.11 -2.24
CA VAL A 148 -15.27 16.43 -1.11
C VAL A 148 -16.02 17.21 -0.03
N SER A 149 -16.88 18.16 -0.40
CA SER A 149 -17.71 18.89 0.57
C SER A 149 -18.62 17.95 1.39
N LYS A 150 -19.21 16.91 0.78
CA LYS A 150 -20.02 15.92 1.52
C LYS A 150 -19.18 15.14 2.53
N ILE A 151 -17.94 14.79 2.17
CA ILE A 151 -17.00 14.13 3.07
C ILE A 151 -16.65 15.04 4.26
N ILE A 152 -16.40 16.33 4.01
CA ILE A 152 -16.13 17.31 5.07
C ILE A 152 -17.32 17.44 6.02
N GLU A 153 -18.55 17.49 5.52
CA GLU A 153 -19.76 17.54 6.36
C GLU A 153 -19.90 16.28 7.23
N ALA A 154 -19.61 15.09 6.68
CA ALA A 154 -19.57 13.86 7.46
C ALA A 154 -18.55 13.94 8.61
N PHE A 155 -17.34 14.43 8.33
CA PHE A 155 -16.31 14.62 9.36
C PHE A 155 -16.67 15.66 10.41
N LYS A 156 -17.37 16.75 10.05
CA LYS A 156 -17.94 17.69 11.04
C LYS A 156 -18.89 16.97 11.99
N GLY A 157 -19.72 16.05 11.49
CA GLY A 157 -20.59 15.21 12.31
C GLY A 157 -19.81 14.34 13.30
N ILE A 158 -18.74 13.69 12.84
CA ILE A 158 -17.84 12.86 13.67
C ILE A 158 -17.16 13.70 14.75
N VAL A 159 -16.71 14.92 14.42
CA VAL A 159 -16.12 15.83 15.39
C VAL A 159 -17.16 16.25 16.44
N LYS A 160 -18.37 16.63 16.01
CA LYS A 160 -19.45 17.00 16.94
C LYS A 160 -19.85 15.87 17.88
N SER A 161 -19.86 14.61 17.42
CA SER A 161 -20.18 13.47 18.29
C SER A 161 -19.07 13.18 19.30
N LYS A 162 -17.83 13.59 19.04
CA LYS A 162 -16.71 13.38 19.93
C LYS A 162 -16.66 14.36 21.11
N TYR A 163 -17.03 15.61 20.88
CA TYR A 163 -17.04 16.67 21.90
C TYR A 163 -18.44 16.93 22.47
N LYS A 164 -19.33 15.94 22.35
CA LYS A 164 -20.67 15.96 22.93
C LYS A 164 -20.61 15.56 24.39
#